data_AF-A0A4U9YGZ3-F1
#
_entry.id   AF-A0A4U9YGZ3-F1
#
_cell.length_a   1.000
_cell.length_b   1.000
_cell.length_c   1.000
_cell.angle_alpha   90.00
_cell.angle_beta   90.00
_cell.angle_gamma   90.00
#
_symmetry.space_group_name_H-M   'P 1'
#
loop_
_entity.id
_entity.type
_entity.pdbx_description
1 polymer ?
#
loop_
_entity_poly.entity_id
_entity_poly.type
_entity_poly.pdbx_seq_one_letter_code
_entity_poly.pdbx_strand_id
1 'polypeptide(L)'
;METIKHIHHISAIVGDAQENLDFYRDVLQLRLVKKTLNFDDPSVYHLYFANQAADPGTLITFFPWENHVPGQVGSGQGGRILFSIPLGSLLFWQERLENFQVPFVTKDLFGTRALFFQDRHQLELALVENTDGTSQTTAILGFHGLFLHSHDFEASYQFMKGVLGLVDTFENEDYYVLETIGPQAHTIYLPKRNETRGHIGPGTVHHMAWNVSDLESLKAYQSYLN
;
A
#
# COMPACT_ATOMS: atom_id res chain seq x y z
N MET A 1 -12.62 -11.61 -18.28
CA MET A 1 -11.69 -11.72 -17.14
C MET A 1 -12.52 -11.53 -15.88
N GLU A 2 -12.13 -12.16 -14.77
CA GLU A 2 -12.80 -11.87 -13.49
C GLU A 2 -12.54 -10.41 -13.08
N THR A 3 -13.34 -9.88 -12.16
CA THR A 3 -13.08 -8.55 -11.58
C THR A 3 -12.12 -8.68 -10.40
N ILE A 4 -11.18 -7.75 -10.27
CA ILE A 4 -10.25 -7.70 -9.14
C ILE A 4 -11.01 -7.37 -7.85
N LYS A 5 -10.84 -8.23 -6.84
CA LYS A 5 -11.55 -8.11 -5.56
C LYS A 5 -10.78 -7.36 -4.50
N HIS A 6 -9.45 -7.50 -4.49
CA HIS A 6 -8.57 -6.89 -3.49
C HIS A 6 -7.11 -6.86 -3.97
N ILE A 7 -6.29 -6.12 -3.23
CA ILE A 7 -4.83 -6.05 -3.39
C ILE A 7 -4.28 -7.34 -2.80
N HIS A 8 -3.43 -8.05 -3.53
CA HIS A 8 -2.77 -9.23 -2.98
C HIS A 8 -1.64 -8.82 -2.04
N HIS A 9 -0.74 -7.96 -2.51
CA HIS A 9 0.36 -7.44 -1.73
C HIS A 9 0.93 -6.16 -2.35
N ILE A 10 1.67 -5.40 -1.55
CA ILE A 10 2.48 -4.26 -2.01
C ILE A 10 3.94 -4.55 -1.67
N SER A 11 4.84 -4.32 -2.63
CA SER A 11 6.28 -4.50 -2.46
C SER A 11 6.99 -3.17 -2.57
N ALA A 12 7.87 -2.86 -1.61
CA ALA A 12 8.62 -1.61 -1.58
C ALA A 12 10.13 -1.84 -1.43
N ILE A 13 10.92 -0.87 -1.88
CA ILE A 13 12.36 -0.83 -1.66
C ILE A 13 12.63 0.00 -0.41
N VAL A 14 13.45 -0.54 0.48
CA VAL A 14 13.80 0.07 1.77
C VAL A 14 15.31 0.04 1.97
N GLY A 15 15.79 0.68 3.05
CA GLY A 15 17.20 0.70 3.42
C GLY A 15 17.58 -0.53 4.25
N ASP A 16 18.15 -0.29 5.42
CA ASP A 16 18.60 -1.32 6.35
C ASP A 16 17.47 -2.29 6.76
N ALA A 17 17.78 -3.60 6.71
CA ALA A 17 16.80 -4.65 6.98
C ALA A 17 16.34 -4.68 8.45
N GLN A 18 17.20 -4.31 9.39
CA GLN A 18 16.89 -4.31 10.82
C GLN A 18 16.04 -3.09 11.19
N GLU A 19 16.35 -1.90 10.66
CA GLU A 19 15.51 -0.71 10.78
C GLU A 19 14.12 -0.93 10.18
N ASN A 20 14.04 -1.61 9.02
CA ASN A 20 12.77 -2.02 8.44
C ASN A 20 12.02 -2.97 9.38
N LEU A 21 12.68 -4.02 9.87
CA LEU A 21 12.08 -4.97 10.78
C LEU A 21 11.54 -4.31 12.05
N ASP A 22 12.32 -3.44 12.68
CA ASP A 22 11.93 -2.75 13.91
C ASP A 22 10.79 -1.77 13.66
N PHE A 23 10.77 -1.08 12.51
CA PHE A 23 9.64 -0.21 12.17
C PHE A 23 8.35 -1.00 11.94
N TYR A 24 8.35 -1.99 11.05
CA TYR A 24 7.11 -2.69 10.70
C TYR A 24 6.62 -3.64 11.80
N ARG A 25 7.53 -4.28 12.55
CA ARG A 25 7.17 -5.15 13.68
C ARG A 25 6.85 -4.34 14.93
N ASP A 26 7.72 -3.43 15.34
CA ASP A 26 7.60 -2.81 16.66
C ASP A 26 6.81 -1.51 16.60
N VAL A 27 7.01 -0.66 15.59
CA VAL A 27 6.21 0.57 15.47
C VAL A 27 4.81 0.25 14.98
N LEU A 28 4.68 -0.43 13.83
CA LEU A 28 3.38 -0.71 13.21
C LEU A 28 2.69 -1.99 13.67
N GLN A 29 3.31 -2.77 14.55
CA GLN A 29 2.73 -4.01 15.07
C GLN A 29 2.26 -4.96 13.97
N LEU A 30 2.98 -5.04 12.85
CA LEU A 30 2.78 -6.07 11.84
C LEU A 30 3.54 -7.34 12.22
N ARG A 31 3.04 -8.47 11.75
CA ARG A 31 3.68 -9.76 11.96
C ARG A 31 4.64 -10.06 10.82
N LEU A 32 5.92 -10.31 11.12
CA LEU A 32 6.84 -10.91 10.15
C LEU A 32 6.40 -12.35 9.89
N VAL A 33 5.84 -12.62 8.71
CA VAL A 33 5.29 -13.93 8.34
C VAL A 33 6.27 -14.76 7.52
N LYS A 34 7.23 -14.12 6.85
CA LYS A 34 8.28 -14.82 6.09
C LYS A 34 9.54 -13.96 5.98
N LYS A 35 10.68 -14.62 6.10
CA LYS A 35 12.01 -14.09 5.76
C LYS A 35 12.65 -15.04 4.77
N THR A 36 12.99 -14.54 3.59
CA THR A 36 13.65 -15.31 2.52
C THR A 36 14.65 -14.42 1.78
N LEU A 37 15.33 -14.97 0.78
CA LEU A 37 16.11 -14.21 -0.19
C LEU A 37 15.26 -13.91 -1.42
N ASN A 38 15.56 -12.81 -2.11
CA ASN A 38 14.93 -12.45 -3.37
C ASN A 38 15.28 -13.51 -4.44
N PHE A 39 14.28 -13.90 -5.22
CA PHE A 39 14.40 -14.94 -6.24
C PHE A 39 15.20 -14.48 -7.46
N ASP A 40 15.18 -13.19 -7.77
CA ASP A 40 15.95 -12.60 -8.87
C ASP A 40 17.39 -12.24 -8.45
N ASP A 41 17.57 -11.83 -7.19
CA ASP A 41 18.86 -11.52 -6.59
C ASP A 41 18.98 -12.14 -5.18
N PRO A 42 19.58 -13.34 -5.08
CA PRO A 42 19.75 -14.04 -3.80
C PRO A 42 20.63 -13.31 -2.78
N SER A 43 21.31 -12.22 -3.14
CA SER A 43 22.07 -11.41 -2.19
C SER A 43 21.19 -10.47 -1.34
N VAL A 44 19.93 -10.27 -1.74
CA VAL A 44 18.99 -9.34 -1.12
C VAL A 44 17.93 -10.10 -0.33
N TYR A 45 17.60 -9.66 0.89
CA TYR A 45 16.48 -10.21 1.64
C TYR A 45 15.14 -9.87 0.97
N HIS A 46 14.15 -10.74 1.18
CA HIS A 46 12.75 -10.46 0.91
C HIS A 46 11.96 -10.71 2.20
N LEU A 47 11.54 -9.62 2.83
CA LEU A 47 10.83 -9.62 4.10
C LEU A 47 9.33 -9.50 3.84
N TYR A 48 8.52 -10.31 4.51
CA TYR A 48 7.06 -10.30 4.37
C TYR A 48 6.41 -10.02 5.71
N PHE A 49 5.60 -8.97 5.75
CA PHE A 49 4.79 -8.60 6.90
C PHE A 49 3.32 -8.72 6.55
N ALA A 50 2.51 -9.07 7.54
CA ALA A 50 1.06 -9.11 7.43
C ALA A 50 0.42 -8.47 8.67
N ASN A 51 -0.90 -8.35 8.68
CA ASN A 51 -1.61 -8.09 9.93
C ASN A 51 -1.35 -9.23 10.95
N GLN A 52 -1.82 -9.07 12.19
CA GLN A 52 -1.54 -10.05 13.25
C GLN A 52 -2.07 -11.46 12.95
N ALA A 53 -3.22 -11.56 12.29
CA ALA A 53 -3.84 -12.83 11.89
C ALA A 53 -3.21 -13.45 10.64
N ALA A 54 -2.34 -12.71 9.93
CA ALA A 54 -1.82 -13.06 8.62
C ALA A 54 -2.91 -13.30 7.56
N ASP A 55 -3.94 -12.45 7.56
CA ASP A 55 -5.05 -12.54 6.62
C ASP A 55 -4.61 -12.26 5.18
N PRO A 56 -5.25 -12.89 4.17
CA PRO A 56 -5.08 -12.52 2.77
C PRO A 56 -5.31 -11.02 2.54
N GLY A 57 -4.58 -10.44 1.57
CA GLY A 57 -4.69 -9.02 1.23
C GLY A 57 -4.06 -8.05 2.23
N THR A 58 -3.34 -8.54 3.24
CA THR A 58 -2.65 -7.70 4.24
C THR A 58 -1.13 -7.71 4.09
N LEU A 59 -0.63 -8.38 3.05
CA LEU A 59 0.81 -8.57 2.85
C LEU A 59 1.48 -7.30 2.34
N ILE A 60 2.45 -6.79 3.09
CA ILE A 60 3.44 -5.83 2.61
C ILE A 60 4.81 -6.50 2.61
N THR A 61 5.58 -6.29 1.56
CA THR A 61 6.88 -6.93 1.39
C THR A 61 7.97 -5.93 1.07
N PHE A 62 9.20 -6.26 1.46
CA PHE A 62 10.34 -5.35 1.35
C PHE A 62 11.56 -6.02 0.77
N PHE A 63 12.25 -5.25 -0.09
CA PHE A 63 13.60 -5.53 -0.54
C PHE A 63 14.55 -4.50 0.09
N PRO A 64 15.38 -4.90 1.08
CA PRO A 64 16.37 -4.04 1.68
C PRO A 64 17.54 -3.79 0.73
N TRP A 65 17.68 -2.58 0.21
CA TRP A 65 18.78 -2.13 -0.65
C TRP A 65 19.72 -1.23 0.17
N GLU A 66 20.57 -1.86 0.97
CA GLU A 66 21.52 -1.18 1.86
C GLU A 66 22.54 -0.36 1.08
N ASN A 67 22.82 0.88 1.52
CA ASN A 67 23.78 1.80 0.90
C ASN A 67 23.44 2.26 -0.53
N HIS A 68 22.19 2.12 -0.96
CA HIS A 68 21.72 2.66 -2.24
C HIS A 68 21.28 4.14 -2.12
N VAL A 69 21.31 4.85 -3.25
CA VAL A 69 20.75 6.20 -3.35
C VAL A 69 19.24 6.15 -3.11
N PRO A 70 18.67 6.99 -2.22
CA PRO A 70 17.23 7.05 -2.00
C PRO A 70 16.46 7.22 -3.29
N GLY A 71 15.30 6.57 -3.37
CA GLY A 71 14.39 6.74 -4.49
C GLY A 71 13.70 8.11 -4.48
N GLN A 72 12.97 8.38 -5.54
CA GLN A 72 12.11 9.56 -5.66
C GLN A 72 10.75 9.10 -6.13
N VAL A 73 9.71 9.31 -5.32
CA VAL A 73 8.34 9.02 -5.71
C VAL A 73 7.95 9.89 -6.91
N GLY A 74 7.35 9.27 -7.91
CA GLY A 74 6.79 9.96 -9.06
C GLY A 74 6.00 9.03 -9.95
N SER A 75 5.73 9.49 -11.17
CA SER A 75 4.97 8.74 -12.16
C SER A 75 5.56 7.34 -12.42
N GLY A 76 4.66 6.36 -12.54
CA GLY A 76 4.98 4.94 -12.77
C GLY A 76 5.12 4.13 -11.48
N GLN A 77 4.74 4.69 -10.33
CA GLN A 77 4.91 4.06 -9.03
C GLN A 77 3.63 4.14 -8.18
N GLY A 78 3.52 3.23 -7.22
CA GLY A 78 2.70 3.47 -6.05
C GLY A 78 3.32 4.58 -5.20
N GLY A 79 2.48 5.47 -4.69
CA GLY A 79 2.87 6.51 -3.75
C GLY A 79 2.65 6.05 -2.32
N ARG A 80 1.89 6.86 -1.58
CA ARG A 80 1.57 6.58 -0.18
C ARG A 80 0.70 5.33 -0.01
N ILE A 81 1.18 4.40 0.80
CA ILE A 81 0.45 3.19 1.22
C ILE A 81 -0.43 3.54 2.42
N LEU A 82 -1.70 3.18 2.37
CA LEU A 82 -2.64 3.45 3.45
C LEU A 82 -3.03 2.14 4.15
N PHE A 83 -2.80 2.07 5.45
CA PHE A 83 -3.25 1.01 6.32
C PHE A 83 -4.58 1.35 6.97
N SER A 84 -5.46 0.35 7.04
CA SER A 84 -6.75 0.43 7.69
C SER A 84 -6.60 0.12 9.19
N ILE A 85 -7.12 0.98 10.05
CA ILE A 85 -7.17 0.81 11.51
C ILE A 85 -8.63 0.88 11.98
N PRO A 86 -9.02 0.24 13.09
CA PRO A 86 -10.39 0.31 13.59
C PRO A 86 -10.83 1.72 13.98
N LEU A 87 -12.09 2.06 13.75
CA LEU A 87 -12.70 3.32 14.20
C LEU A 87 -12.46 3.56 15.70
N GLY A 88 -11.99 4.75 16.05
CA GLY A 88 -11.67 5.13 17.43
C GLY A 88 -10.24 4.78 17.86
N SER A 89 -9.44 4.14 16.99
CA SER A 89 -8.05 3.78 17.31
C SER A 89 -7.04 4.89 17.01
N LEU A 90 -7.47 6.01 16.42
CA LEU A 90 -6.55 7.06 15.97
C LEU A 90 -5.70 7.65 17.10
N LEU A 91 -6.27 7.86 18.29
CA LEU A 91 -5.54 8.38 19.45
C LEU A 91 -4.43 7.41 19.91
N PHE A 92 -4.73 6.11 19.96
CA PHE A 92 -3.73 5.08 20.28
C PHE A 92 -2.54 5.15 19.31
N TRP A 93 -2.81 5.32 18.01
CA TRP A 93 -1.77 5.41 17.00
C TRP A 93 -0.98 6.71 17.07
N GLN A 94 -1.61 7.85 17.39
CA GLN A 94 -0.91 9.11 17.64
C GLN A 94 0.10 8.94 18.78
N GLU A 95 -0.36 8.52 19.96
CA GLU A 95 0.50 8.30 21.13
C GLU A 95 1.62 7.30 20.83
N ARG A 96 1.31 6.24 20.08
CA ARG A 96 2.31 5.25 19.68
C ARG A 96 3.38 5.85 18.76
N LEU A 97 3.00 6.56 17.71
CA LEU A 97 3.95 7.20 16.80
C LEU A 97 4.80 8.25 17.54
N GLU A 98 4.23 9.02 18.48
CA GLU A 98 4.97 9.95 19.34
C GLU A 98 6.02 9.23 20.20
N ASN A 99 5.63 8.13 20.85
CA ASN A 99 6.51 7.32 21.71
C ASN A 99 7.69 6.73 20.93
N PHE A 100 7.49 6.35 19.66
CA PHE A 100 8.55 5.88 18.77
C PHE A 100 9.26 7.02 17.99
N GLN A 101 8.95 8.27 18.29
CA GLN A 101 9.53 9.45 17.66
C GLN A 101 9.37 9.41 16.13
N VAL A 102 8.17 9.08 15.67
CA VAL A 102 7.77 9.10 14.26
C VAL A 102 6.89 10.33 14.04
N PRO A 103 7.38 11.38 13.35
CA PRO A 103 6.57 12.55 13.03
C PRO A 103 5.37 12.16 12.16
N PHE A 104 4.21 12.74 12.46
CA PHE A 104 3.00 12.56 11.66
C PHE A 104 2.21 13.86 11.55
N VAL A 105 1.30 13.89 10.58
CA VAL A 105 0.31 14.96 10.41
C VAL A 105 -1.07 14.31 10.32
N THR A 106 -2.02 14.81 11.11
CA THR A 106 -3.42 14.42 10.97
C THR A 106 -4.08 15.24 9.87
N LYS A 107 -4.72 14.57 8.91
CA LYS A 107 -5.46 15.23 7.81
C LYS A 107 -6.79 14.53 7.55
N ASP A 108 -7.70 15.25 6.91
CA ASP A 108 -8.86 14.66 6.27
C ASP A 108 -8.44 13.99 4.95
N LEU A 109 -8.90 12.77 4.73
CA LEU A 109 -8.73 11.98 3.52
C LEU A 109 -10.14 11.66 3.01
N PHE A 110 -10.70 12.56 2.21
CA PHE A 110 -12.01 12.41 1.57
C PHE A 110 -13.14 12.11 2.58
N GLY A 111 -13.16 12.85 3.70
CA GLY A 111 -14.16 12.72 4.76
C GLY A 111 -13.77 11.76 5.90
N THR A 112 -12.64 11.06 5.78
CA THR A 112 -12.11 10.17 6.82
C THR A 112 -10.84 10.74 7.42
N ARG A 113 -10.73 10.76 8.75
CA ARG A 113 -9.51 11.22 9.42
C ARG A 113 -8.39 10.18 9.28
N ALA A 114 -7.19 10.65 8.95
CA ALA A 114 -6.02 9.80 8.81
C ALA A 114 -4.74 10.43 9.38
N LEU A 115 -3.81 9.58 9.80
CA LEU A 115 -2.46 9.97 10.22
C LEU A 115 -1.48 9.72 9.08
N PHE A 116 -0.82 10.75 8.60
CA PHE A 116 0.16 10.68 7.52
C PHE A 116 1.57 10.78 8.09
N PHE A 117 2.44 9.84 7.73
CA PHE A 117 3.81 9.77 8.22
C PHE A 117 4.72 9.05 7.22
N GLN A 118 5.98 8.89 7.57
CA GLN A 118 6.96 8.14 6.79
C GLN A 118 7.62 7.09 7.67
N ASP A 119 8.09 6.01 7.05
CA ASP A 119 8.98 5.06 7.71
C ASP A 119 10.42 5.62 7.85
N ARG A 120 11.33 4.81 8.39
CA ARG A 120 12.75 5.20 8.56
C ARG A 120 13.47 5.45 7.23
N HIS A 121 12.94 4.95 6.13
CA HIS A 121 13.50 5.03 4.78
C HIS A 121 12.71 5.96 3.86
N GLN A 122 11.86 6.82 4.44
CA GLN A 122 11.04 7.83 3.77
C GLN A 122 9.89 7.28 2.91
N LEU A 123 9.57 5.98 3.03
CA LEU A 123 8.39 5.42 2.39
C LEU A 123 7.15 6.09 3.00
N GLU A 124 6.29 6.65 2.15
CA GLU A 124 5.12 7.36 2.60
C GLU A 124 4.01 6.41 3.04
N LEU A 125 3.51 6.61 4.26
CA LEU A 125 2.48 5.77 4.87
C LEU A 125 1.32 6.62 5.43
N ALA A 126 0.16 6.00 5.57
CA ALA A 126 -0.92 6.55 6.38
C ALA A 126 -1.68 5.47 7.16
N LEU A 127 -2.27 5.86 8.29
CA LEU A 127 -3.26 5.08 9.03
C LEU A 127 -4.61 5.76 8.89
N VAL A 128 -5.62 5.02 8.41
CA VAL A 128 -6.96 5.52 8.10
C VAL A 128 -7.97 4.76 8.94
N GLU A 129 -8.86 5.48 9.62
CA GLU A 129 -9.94 4.85 10.39
C GLU A 129 -10.95 4.18 9.45
N ASN A 130 -11.17 2.89 9.66
CA ASN A 130 -12.19 2.12 8.97
C ASN A 130 -13.52 2.28 9.72
N THR A 131 -14.50 2.89 9.05
CA THR A 131 -15.86 3.05 9.57
C THR A 131 -16.67 1.76 9.51
N ASP A 132 -16.18 0.76 8.78
CA ASP A 132 -16.87 -0.50 8.57
C ASP A 132 -16.45 -1.54 9.61
N GLY A 133 -17.40 -1.82 10.51
CA GLY A 133 -17.27 -2.87 11.52
C GLY A 133 -16.93 -2.37 12.92
N THR A 134 -17.20 -3.22 13.90
CA THR A 134 -17.01 -2.96 15.33
C THR A 134 -15.87 -3.81 15.86
N SER A 135 -14.64 -3.50 15.46
CA SER A 135 -13.46 -4.15 16.04
C SER A 135 -13.04 -3.46 17.34
N GLN A 136 -12.80 -4.24 18.40
CA GLN A 136 -12.31 -3.73 19.69
C GLN A 136 -10.77 -3.70 19.80
N THR A 137 -10.07 -4.11 18.75
CA THR A 137 -8.60 -4.01 18.68
C THR A 137 -8.18 -2.60 18.27
N THR A 138 -6.90 -2.30 18.41
CA THR A 138 -6.25 -1.13 17.79
C THR A 138 -5.31 -1.51 16.65
N ALA A 139 -5.11 -2.81 16.40
CA ALA A 139 -4.17 -3.32 15.41
C ALA A 139 -4.57 -2.94 13.96
N ILE A 140 -3.56 -2.81 13.09
CA ILE A 140 -3.76 -2.68 11.64
C ILE A 140 -4.54 -3.88 11.12
N LEU A 141 -5.62 -3.62 10.39
CA LEU A 141 -6.51 -4.64 9.83
C LEU A 141 -5.99 -5.17 8.48
N GLY A 142 -5.34 -4.29 7.70
CA GLY A 142 -4.90 -4.55 6.34
C GLY A 142 -4.67 -3.24 5.59
N PHE A 143 -4.74 -3.27 4.27
CA PHE A 143 -4.71 -2.04 3.47
C PHE A 143 -6.07 -1.34 3.49
N HIS A 144 -6.05 -0.03 3.68
CA HIS A 144 -7.14 0.85 3.24
C HIS A 144 -7.03 1.08 1.73
N GLY A 145 -5.82 1.31 1.23
CA GLY A 145 -5.63 1.69 -0.16
C GLY A 145 -4.22 2.15 -0.52
N LEU A 146 -4.11 2.77 -1.69
CA LEU A 146 -2.85 3.29 -2.24
C LEU A 146 -3.10 4.57 -3.06
N PHE A 147 -2.21 5.56 -2.96
CA PHE A 147 -2.12 6.63 -3.96
C PHE A 147 -1.33 6.15 -5.17
N LEU A 148 -1.85 6.37 -6.38
CA LEU A 148 -1.17 6.00 -7.62
C LEU A 148 -0.65 7.23 -8.34
N HIS A 149 0.62 7.19 -8.76
CA HIS A 149 1.22 8.28 -9.55
C HIS A 149 1.39 7.84 -11.00
N SER A 150 0.83 8.59 -11.94
CA SER A 150 0.79 8.21 -13.34
C SER A 150 1.39 9.26 -14.29
N HIS A 151 1.90 8.77 -15.42
CA HIS A 151 2.33 9.60 -16.56
C HIS A 151 1.15 9.97 -17.45
N ASP A 152 0.12 9.12 -17.43
CA ASP A 152 -1.12 9.27 -18.17
C ASP A 152 -2.24 8.76 -17.25
N PHE A 153 -2.78 9.69 -16.46
CA PHE A 153 -3.78 9.35 -15.46
C PHE A 153 -5.09 8.91 -16.12
N GLU A 154 -5.51 9.48 -17.25
CA GLU A 154 -6.69 9.01 -17.98
C GLU A 154 -6.53 7.56 -18.45
N ALA A 155 -5.41 7.19 -19.05
CA ALA A 155 -5.18 5.81 -19.47
C ALA A 155 -5.18 4.85 -18.27
N SER A 156 -4.58 5.29 -17.15
CA SER A 156 -4.56 4.49 -15.91
C SER A 156 -5.96 4.31 -15.32
N TYR A 157 -6.77 5.37 -15.33
CA TYR A 157 -8.16 5.35 -14.92
C TYR A 157 -8.98 4.37 -15.77
N GLN A 158 -8.89 4.49 -17.10
CA GLN A 158 -9.59 3.60 -18.03
C GLN A 158 -9.15 2.14 -17.88
N PHE A 159 -7.87 1.90 -17.64
CA PHE A 159 -7.36 0.56 -17.38
C PHE A 159 -7.94 -0.04 -16.09
N MET A 160 -7.88 0.69 -14.97
CA MET A 160 -8.42 0.21 -13.69
C MET A 160 -9.92 -0.08 -13.77
N LYS A 161 -10.68 0.78 -14.44
CA LYS A 161 -12.13 0.62 -14.57
C LYS A 161 -12.52 -0.45 -15.59
N GLY A 162 -11.93 -0.40 -16.79
CA GLY A 162 -12.30 -1.26 -17.91
C GLY A 162 -11.69 -2.66 -17.89
N VAL A 163 -10.44 -2.78 -17.41
CA VAL A 163 -9.68 -4.05 -17.43
C VAL A 163 -9.71 -4.74 -16.07
N LEU A 164 -9.46 -3.98 -14.99
CA LEU A 164 -9.45 -4.55 -13.64
C LEU A 164 -10.86 -4.58 -13.00
N GLY A 165 -11.79 -3.77 -13.52
CA GLY A 165 -13.18 -3.72 -13.07
C GLY A 165 -13.37 -3.00 -11.73
N LEU A 166 -12.48 -2.08 -11.36
CA LEU A 166 -12.68 -1.20 -10.22
C LEU A 166 -13.87 -0.25 -10.47
N VAL A 167 -14.55 0.15 -9.40
CA VAL A 167 -15.73 1.02 -9.45
C VAL A 167 -15.40 2.40 -8.92
N ASP A 168 -16.02 3.43 -9.48
CA ASP A 168 -15.91 4.80 -8.94
C ASP A 168 -16.67 4.90 -7.62
N THR A 169 -16.03 5.47 -6.61
CA THR A 169 -16.67 5.77 -5.31
C THR A 169 -16.73 7.25 -5.05
N PHE A 170 -15.78 8.01 -5.59
CA PHE A 170 -15.76 9.46 -5.50
C PHE A 170 -14.97 10.07 -6.66
N GLU A 171 -15.36 11.27 -7.09
CA GLU A 171 -14.67 12.04 -8.10
C GLU A 171 -14.77 13.54 -7.78
N ASN A 172 -13.66 14.26 -7.87
CA ASN A 172 -13.65 15.72 -7.83
C ASN A 172 -12.69 16.28 -8.91
N GLU A 173 -12.39 17.58 -8.85
CA GLU A 173 -11.50 18.24 -9.80
C GLU A 173 -10.06 17.67 -9.78
N ASP A 174 -9.61 17.18 -8.61
CA ASP A 174 -8.23 16.79 -8.38
C ASP A 174 -8.00 15.28 -8.45
N TYR A 175 -9.02 14.45 -8.23
CA TYR A 175 -8.89 13.00 -8.06
C TYR A 175 -10.00 12.19 -8.71
N TYR A 176 -9.61 11.05 -9.25
CA TYR A 176 -10.46 9.86 -9.34
C TYR A 176 -10.22 8.99 -8.10
N VAL A 177 -11.29 8.51 -7.48
CA VAL A 177 -11.23 7.55 -6.38
C VAL A 177 -11.99 6.30 -6.79
N LEU A 178 -11.24 5.20 -6.93
CA LEU A 178 -11.76 3.92 -7.36
C LEU A 178 -11.62 2.89 -6.25
N GLU A 179 -12.45 1.85 -6.28
CA GLU A 179 -12.42 0.79 -5.28
C GLU A 179 -12.55 -0.60 -5.91
N THR A 180 -11.89 -1.58 -5.31
CA THR A 180 -12.10 -3.00 -5.64
C THR A 180 -13.43 -3.50 -5.03
N ILE A 181 -14.07 -4.50 -5.64
CA ILE A 181 -15.45 -4.90 -5.27
C ILE A 181 -15.54 -6.05 -4.23
N GLY A 182 -14.45 -6.34 -3.52
CA GLY A 182 -14.40 -7.44 -2.54
C GLY A 182 -14.92 -7.07 -1.15
N PRO A 183 -15.13 -8.05 -0.25
CA PRO A 183 -15.46 -7.77 1.15
C PRO A 183 -14.31 -7.07 1.91
N GLN A 184 -13.09 -7.12 1.37
CA GLN A 184 -11.93 -6.31 1.76
C GLN A 184 -11.63 -5.35 0.60
N ALA A 185 -12.57 -4.46 0.33
CA ALA A 185 -12.42 -3.46 -0.71
C ALA A 185 -11.24 -2.53 -0.37
N HIS A 186 -10.46 -2.14 -1.38
CA HIS A 186 -9.35 -1.20 -1.20
C HIS A 186 -9.47 -0.04 -2.18
N THR A 187 -9.19 1.15 -1.67
CA THR A 187 -9.32 2.39 -2.41
C THR A 187 -8.04 2.76 -3.16
N ILE A 188 -8.15 3.10 -4.43
CA ILE A 188 -7.08 3.70 -5.23
C ILE A 188 -7.38 5.18 -5.42
N TYR A 189 -6.48 6.01 -4.92
CA TYR A 189 -6.53 7.46 -5.10
C TYR A 189 -5.63 7.82 -6.28
N LEU A 190 -6.23 8.27 -7.38
CA LEU A 190 -5.53 8.66 -8.60
C LEU A 190 -5.66 10.17 -8.83
N PRO A 191 -4.58 10.95 -8.69
CA PRO A 191 -4.57 12.37 -9.04
C PRO A 191 -4.86 12.58 -10.53
N LYS A 192 -5.67 13.60 -10.86
CA LYS A 192 -5.98 14.06 -12.22
C LYS A 192 -4.89 14.97 -12.78
N ARG A 193 -3.64 14.51 -12.70
CA ARG A 193 -2.47 15.21 -13.23
C ARG A 193 -1.39 14.23 -13.62
N ASN A 194 -0.67 14.55 -14.68
CA ASN A 194 0.52 13.81 -15.09
C ASN A 194 1.72 14.30 -14.30
N GLU A 195 2.50 13.36 -13.79
CA GLU A 195 3.68 13.66 -12.98
C GLU A 195 4.97 13.26 -13.69
N THR A 196 6.09 13.82 -13.22
CA THR A 196 7.42 13.42 -13.69
C THR A 196 7.74 12.02 -13.20
N ARG A 197 8.48 11.27 -14.00
CA ARG A 197 8.87 9.89 -13.69
C ARG A 197 9.60 9.81 -12.34
N GLY A 198 9.20 8.85 -11.52
CA GLY A 198 9.91 8.52 -10.28
C GLY A 198 11.21 7.76 -10.53
N HIS A 199 12.06 7.70 -9.51
CA HIS A 199 13.29 6.92 -9.50
C HIS A 199 13.18 5.83 -8.44
N ILE A 200 13.41 4.58 -8.82
CA ILE A 200 13.38 3.45 -7.88
C ILE A 200 14.57 3.52 -6.93
N GLY A 201 14.32 3.24 -5.66
CA GLY A 201 15.31 3.21 -4.59
C GLY A 201 14.65 3.15 -3.22
N PRO A 202 15.42 3.10 -2.11
CA PRO A 202 14.87 3.15 -0.76
C PRO A 202 13.84 4.27 -0.59
N GLY A 203 12.67 3.93 -0.04
CA GLY A 203 11.54 4.85 0.14
C GLY A 203 10.52 4.87 -1.00
N THR A 204 10.56 3.90 -1.91
CA THR A 204 9.62 3.82 -3.05
C THR A 204 8.90 2.48 -3.14
N VAL A 205 7.64 2.51 -3.59
CA VAL A 205 6.91 1.30 -3.95
C VAL A 205 7.47 0.75 -5.26
N HIS A 206 7.87 -0.52 -5.24
CA HIS A 206 8.31 -1.24 -6.43
C HIS A 206 7.12 -1.69 -7.26
N HIS A 207 6.11 -2.31 -6.64
CA HIS A 207 4.90 -2.74 -7.33
C HIS A 207 3.75 -2.98 -6.35
N MET A 208 2.53 -2.97 -6.90
CA MET A 208 1.32 -3.46 -6.26
C MET A 208 0.82 -4.65 -7.08
N ALA A 209 0.49 -5.75 -6.40
CA ALA A 209 -0.05 -6.94 -7.01
C ALA A 209 -1.55 -7.06 -6.72
N TRP A 210 -2.32 -7.46 -7.73
CA TRP A 210 -3.74 -7.71 -7.61
C TRP A 210 -4.02 -9.19 -7.33
N ASN A 211 -5.05 -9.47 -6.54
CA ASN A 211 -5.49 -10.84 -6.33
C ASN A 211 -6.33 -11.34 -7.50
N VAL A 212 -6.04 -12.56 -7.94
CA VAL A 212 -6.87 -13.38 -8.82
C VAL A 212 -7.20 -14.70 -8.12
N SER A 213 -8.34 -15.28 -8.47
CA SER A 213 -8.88 -16.47 -7.78
C SER A 213 -8.07 -17.73 -8.05
N ASP A 214 -7.54 -17.88 -9.27
CA ASP A 214 -6.81 -19.07 -9.70
C ASP A 214 -5.87 -18.83 -10.90
N LEU A 215 -5.20 -19.91 -11.31
CA LEU A 215 -4.27 -19.91 -12.44
C LEU A 215 -4.96 -19.68 -13.79
N GLU A 216 -6.21 -20.10 -13.95
CA GLU A 216 -6.95 -19.88 -15.20
C GLU A 216 -7.25 -18.39 -15.38
N SER A 217 -7.67 -17.73 -14.30
CA SER A 217 -7.89 -16.29 -14.24
C SER A 217 -6.59 -15.52 -14.47
N LEU A 218 -5.47 -15.95 -13.86
CA LEU A 218 -4.15 -15.37 -14.13
C LEU A 218 -3.77 -15.46 -15.62
N LYS A 219 -3.97 -16.62 -16.25
CA LYS A 219 -3.68 -16.82 -17.68
C LYS A 219 -4.59 -15.97 -18.56
N ALA A 220 -5.86 -15.82 -18.20
CA ALA A 220 -6.79 -14.96 -18.93
C ALA A 220 -6.33 -13.49 -18.92
N TYR A 221 -5.86 -13.00 -17.78
CA TYR A 221 -5.23 -11.66 -17.70
C TYR A 221 -3.94 -11.58 -18.51
N GLN A 222 -3.06 -12.58 -18.42
CA GLN A 222 -1.82 -12.61 -19.20
C GLN A 222 -2.08 -12.57 -20.71
N SER A 223 -3.08 -13.31 -21.20
CA SER A 223 -3.44 -13.31 -22.62
C SER A 223 -4.07 -12.01 -23.10
N TYR A 224 -4.70 -11.23 -22.21
CA TYR A 224 -5.29 -9.94 -22.56
C TYR A 224 -4.27 -8.79 -22.54
N LEU A 225 -3.29 -8.86 -21.63
CA LEU A 225 -2.29 -7.80 -21.42
C LEU A 225 -1.07 -7.89 -22.35
N ASN A 226 -0.86 -9.04 -23.01
CA ASN A 226 0.17 -9.25 -24.03
C ASN A 226 -0.35 -8.96 -25.43
#